data_AF-A0A3R9FA26-F1
#
_entry.id   AF-A0A3R9FA26-F1
#
_cell.length_a   1.000
_cell.length_b   1.000
_cell.length_c   1.000
_cell.angle_alpha   90.00
_cell.angle_beta   90.00
_cell.angle_gamma   90.00
#
_symmetry.space_group_name_H-M   'P 1'
#
loop_
_entity.id
_entity.type
_entity.pdbx_description
1 polymer ?
#
loop_
_entity_poly.entity_id
_entity_poly.type
_entity_poly.pdbx_seq_one_letter_code
_entity_poly.pdbx_strand_id
1 'polypeptide(L)'
;MAATSKGPGAPHDGTALPVHPRTGLTAVGIVAGKPVWPIKGASPDHGGGEPSGQAPQGDQPPAAPPAQQQAPGQAPAAQQQGTDPQDIASLPEWAQKQIRDLRTESANHRTAKQTAAQQAQAAQQQRDAILKALGLTSDGDDAPPDPEALAAQVTDQQAINWEIGAENAILRVAGAAGANADALLDSTSFLDSLEEFIADDPKSDAFRTKLQAHIKTWVSTHPNHKATTGAARSGGDHPGGGTPPTIQRPTGLGAAVRRRMSGS
;
A
#
# COMPACT_ATOMS: atom_id res chain seq x y z
N MET A 1 -8.67 -52.03 29.25
CA MET A 1 -7.27 -51.65 28.95
C MET A 1 -7.21 -50.14 28.85
N ALA A 2 -6.53 -49.51 29.81
CA ALA A 2 -6.26 -48.09 29.84
C ALA A 2 -5.04 -47.77 28.98
N ALA A 3 -5.05 -46.64 28.28
CA ALA A 3 -3.84 -45.96 27.86
C ALA A 3 -4.08 -44.45 27.90
N THR A 4 -3.73 -43.87 29.04
CA THR A 4 -3.42 -42.46 29.24
C THR A 4 -2.29 -42.06 28.31
N SER A 5 -2.43 -40.95 27.58
CA SER A 5 -1.29 -40.11 27.20
C SER A 5 -1.58 -38.67 27.63
N LYS A 6 -0.66 -38.13 28.43
CA LYS A 6 -0.71 -36.85 29.11
C LYS A 6 0.47 -36.02 28.60
N GLY A 7 0.16 -34.86 28.00
CA GLY A 7 1.07 -33.71 27.83
C GLY A 7 1.79 -33.59 26.47
N PRO A 8 2.18 -32.37 26.05
CA PRO A 8 2.35 -31.18 26.88
C PRO A 8 1.27 -30.12 26.65
N GLY A 9 0.94 -29.39 27.71
CA GLY A 9 0.12 -28.19 27.63
C GLY A 9 0.81 -27.17 26.73
N ALA A 10 0.11 -26.79 25.66
CA ALA A 10 0.44 -25.56 24.97
C ALA A 10 0.18 -24.40 25.94
N PRO A 11 1.11 -23.45 26.10
CA PRO A 11 0.82 -22.24 26.84
C PRO A 11 -0.39 -21.58 26.16
N HIS A 12 -1.48 -21.43 26.92
CA HIS A 12 -2.56 -20.56 26.54
C HIS A 12 -2.02 -19.13 26.64
N ASP A 13 -1.30 -18.69 25.60
CA ASP A 13 -1.14 -17.27 25.33
C ASP A 13 -2.56 -16.72 25.19
N GLY A 14 -2.96 -15.89 26.16
CA GLY A 14 -4.29 -15.27 26.26
C GLY A 14 -4.60 -14.27 25.14
N THR A 15 -4.02 -14.47 23.96
CA THR A 15 -4.04 -13.59 22.79
C THR A 15 -4.56 -14.32 21.55
N ALA A 16 -4.67 -15.65 21.57
CA ALA A 16 -5.18 -16.43 20.43
C ALA A 16 -6.71 -16.47 20.42
N LEU A 17 -7.32 -15.70 19.52
CA LEU A 17 -8.77 -15.66 19.31
C LEU A 17 -9.24 -16.95 18.60
N PRO A 18 -10.36 -17.58 19.02
CA PRO A 18 -10.83 -18.83 18.44
C PRO A 18 -11.25 -18.64 16.98
N VAL A 19 -11.13 -19.71 16.18
CA VAL A 19 -11.54 -19.74 14.76
C VAL A 19 -12.88 -20.46 14.62
N HIS A 20 -13.79 -19.90 13.84
CA HIS A 20 -15.13 -20.45 13.67
C HIS A 20 -15.09 -21.74 12.81
N PRO A 21 -15.69 -22.86 13.28
CA PRO A 21 -15.53 -24.16 12.62
C PRO A 21 -16.21 -24.26 11.24
N ARG A 22 -17.15 -23.36 10.92
CA ARG A 22 -17.90 -23.37 9.66
C ARG A 22 -17.43 -22.33 8.64
N THR A 23 -16.78 -21.27 9.10
CA THR A 23 -16.41 -20.12 8.23
C THR A 23 -14.91 -19.86 8.18
N GLY A 24 -14.11 -20.51 9.04
CA GLY A 24 -12.66 -20.29 9.10
C GLY A 24 -12.26 -18.89 9.58
N LEU A 25 -13.21 -18.06 10.00
CA LEU A 25 -12.96 -16.69 10.47
C LEU A 25 -12.49 -16.71 11.93
N THR A 26 -11.43 -15.96 12.22
CA THR A 26 -10.97 -15.69 13.59
C THR A 26 -11.93 -14.73 14.28
N ALA A 27 -12.26 -14.97 15.55
CA ALA A 27 -13.09 -14.07 16.33
C ALA A 27 -12.45 -12.69 16.44
N VAL A 28 -13.27 -11.64 16.51
CA VAL A 28 -12.82 -10.23 16.70
C VAL A 28 -12.50 -9.97 18.18
N GLY A 29 -13.12 -10.74 19.09
CA GLY A 29 -12.91 -10.63 20.52
C GLY A 29 -13.74 -11.67 21.29
N ILE A 30 -13.62 -11.66 22.61
CA ILE A 30 -14.45 -12.46 23.52
C ILE A 30 -15.24 -11.50 24.40
N VAL A 31 -16.58 -11.61 24.37
CA VAL A 31 -17.49 -10.82 25.21
C VAL A 31 -18.31 -11.79 26.06
N ALA A 32 -18.28 -11.60 27.38
CA ALA A 32 -18.94 -12.49 28.35
C ALA A 32 -18.57 -13.99 28.18
N GLY A 33 -17.30 -14.27 27.87
CA GLY A 33 -16.81 -15.64 27.65
C GLY A 33 -17.24 -16.28 26.32
N LYS A 34 -17.91 -15.53 25.43
CA LYS A 34 -18.34 -16.00 24.11
C LYS A 34 -17.56 -15.29 23.00
N PRO A 35 -17.07 -16.01 21.97
CA PRO A 35 -16.40 -15.40 20.84
C PRO A 35 -17.38 -14.57 20.00
N VAL A 36 -16.96 -13.34 19.66
CA VAL A 36 -17.67 -12.43 18.77
C VAL A 36 -17.13 -12.62 17.37
N TRP A 37 -17.98 -13.10 16.46
CA TRP A 37 -17.62 -13.36 15.07
C TRP A 37 -17.83 -12.12 14.19
N PRO A 38 -16.99 -11.88 13.18
CA PRO A 38 -17.26 -10.86 12.18
C PRO A 38 -18.59 -11.17 11.47
N ILE A 39 -19.55 -10.27 11.56
CA ILE A 39 -20.82 -10.36 10.83
C ILE A 39 -20.59 -9.81 9.42
N LYS A 40 -20.74 -10.66 8.40
CA LYS A 40 -20.70 -10.25 6.99
C LYS A 40 -21.99 -9.48 6.67
N GLY A 41 -21.94 -8.14 6.75
CA GLY A 41 -22.93 -7.25 6.12
C GLY A 41 -23.97 -6.56 7.01
N ALA A 42 -23.64 -6.07 8.21
CA ALA A 42 -24.58 -5.25 9.00
C ALA A 42 -24.02 -3.86 9.33
N SER A 43 -24.43 -2.87 8.54
CA SER A 43 -24.55 -1.47 8.99
C SER A 43 -25.76 -1.37 9.93
N PRO A 44 -25.70 -0.58 11.01
CA PRO A 44 -26.85 -0.38 11.89
C PRO A 44 -27.76 0.66 11.27
N ASP A 45 -28.88 0.25 10.66
CA ASP A 45 -30.02 1.15 10.50
C ASP A 45 -31.30 0.49 10.97
N HIS A 46 -31.92 1.17 11.92
CA HIS A 46 -33.10 0.78 12.65
C HIS A 46 -34.35 0.95 11.77
N GLY A 47 -35.31 0.03 11.93
CA GLY A 47 -36.65 0.22 11.36
C GLY A 47 -37.44 1.33 12.05
N GLY A 48 -38.32 1.97 11.28
CA GLY A 48 -39.51 2.65 11.80
C GLY A 48 -39.84 4.00 11.16
N GLY A 49 -40.91 4.02 10.34
CA GLY A 49 -41.91 5.10 10.31
C GLY A 49 -41.63 6.40 9.53
N GLU A 50 -42.37 6.60 8.44
CA GLU A 50 -42.81 7.92 7.91
C GLU A 50 -43.54 8.77 8.99
N PRO A 51 -43.76 10.11 8.83
CA PRO A 51 -43.79 10.87 7.57
C PRO A 51 -43.04 12.22 7.51
N SER A 52 -42.91 12.65 6.27
CA SER A 52 -42.32 13.87 5.71
C SER A 52 -42.96 15.19 6.19
N GLY A 53 -42.13 16.17 6.53
CA GLY A 53 -42.49 17.59 6.67
C GLY A 53 -41.64 18.46 5.73
N GLN A 54 -42.30 19.14 4.79
CA GLN A 54 -41.69 20.03 3.78
C GLN A 54 -41.24 21.38 4.37
N ALA A 55 -40.13 21.89 3.84
CA ALA A 55 -39.49 23.17 4.15
C ALA A 55 -40.12 24.36 3.40
N PRO A 56 -39.82 25.62 3.79
CA PRO A 56 -39.91 26.78 2.90
C PRO A 56 -38.53 27.31 2.47
N GLN A 57 -38.35 27.44 1.13
CA GLN A 57 -37.47 28.42 0.47
C GLN A 57 -37.94 29.84 0.83
N GLY A 58 -37.12 30.88 1.03
CA GLY A 58 -35.87 31.26 0.37
C GLY A 58 -36.16 32.50 -0.49
N ASP A 59 -35.67 33.69 -0.09
CA ASP A 59 -35.19 34.76 -0.99
C ASP A 59 -34.83 36.07 -0.22
N GLN A 60 -33.70 36.66 -0.61
CA GLN A 60 -33.12 37.97 -0.27
C GLN A 60 -32.45 38.49 -1.58
N PRO A 61 -31.97 39.75 -1.75
CA PRO A 61 -32.10 41.05 -1.03
C PRO A 61 -32.29 42.21 -2.09
N PRO A 62 -31.81 43.49 -1.99
CA PRO A 62 -31.42 44.41 -0.89
C PRO A 62 -31.99 45.88 -0.97
N ALA A 63 -31.85 46.62 0.16
CA ALA A 63 -31.55 48.07 0.39
C ALA A 63 -32.29 49.25 -0.30
N ALA A 64 -32.94 50.13 0.50
CA ALA A 64 -32.54 51.53 0.80
C ALA A 64 -33.72 52.36 1.43
N PRO A 65 -33.49 53.30 2.36
CA PRO A 65 -34.53 54.01 3.12
C PRO A 65 -34.88 55.40 2.56
N PRO A 66 -36.05 55.97 2.91
CA PRO A 66 -36.16 57.41 3.07
C PRO A 66 -36.72 57.86 4.44
N ALA A 67 -36.57 59.16 4.67
CA ALA A 67 -36.44 59.84 5.95
C ALA A 67 -37.75 60.17 6.70
N GLN A 68 -37.59 60.23 8.03
CA GLN A 68 -38.10 61.19 9.04
C GLN A 68 -39.40 61.97 8.77
N GLN A 69 -40.33 61.86 9.74
CA GLN A 69 -41.20 62.96 10.19
C GLN A 69 -41.30 62.94 11.74
N GLN A 70 -41.11 64.10 12.36
CA GLN A 70 -41.08 64.34 13.80
C GLN A 70 -42.46 64.76 14.37
N ALA A 71 -42.85 64.14 15.50
CA ALA A 71 -43.51 64.67 16.73
C ALA A 71 -44.83 65.50 16.66
N PRO A 72 -45.63 65.70 17.74
CA PRO A 72 -45.40 65.36 19.17
C PRO A 72 -46.60 64.71 19.93
N GLY A 73 -46.31 64.03 21.03
CA GLY A 73 -47.29 63.66 22.05
C GLY A 73 -46.60 63.19 23.34
N GLN A 74 -46.63 64.02 24.38
CA GLN A 74 -45.91 63.83 25.64
C GLN A 74 -46.60 62.85 26.61
N ALA A 75 -45.76 62.01 27.23
CA ALA A 75 -45.73 61.54 28.63
C ALA A 75 -46.75 60.48 29.12
N PRO A 76 -46.43 59.67 30.17
CA PRO A 76 -45.26 59.75 31.07
C PRO A 76 -44.37 58.50 31.15
N ALA A 77 -43.18 58.76 31.70
CA ALA A 77 -42.06 57.87 31.93
C ALA A 77 -42.34 56.69 32.86
N ALA A 78 -41.83 55.52 32.49
CA ALA A 78 -41.24 54.59 33.45
C ALA A 78 -39.72 54.68 33.30
N GLN A 79 -39.09 55.42 34.20
CA GLN A 79 -37.65 55.39 34.40
C GLN A 79 -37.26 53.98 34.86
N GLN A 80 -36.70 53.17 33.97
CA GLN A 80 -35.71 52.19 34.40
C GLN A 80 -34.33 52.78 34.16
N GLN A 81 -33.89 53.44 35.22
CA GLN A 81 -32.55 53.92 35.47
C GLN A 81 -31.63 52.70 35.44
N GLY A 82 -31.10 52.39 34.26
CA GLY A 82 -29.96 51.50 34.12
C GLY A 82 -28.78 52.21 34.77
N THR A 83 -28.52 51.89 36.04
CA THR A 83 -27.25 52.21 36.69
C THR A 83 -26.11 51.77 35.79
N ASP A 84 -25.12 52.66 35.68
CA ASP A 84 -23.80 52.45 35.09
C ASP A 84 -23.29 51.02 35.21
N PRO A 85 -22.49 50.52 34.24
CA PRO A 85 -21.91 49.18 34.31
C PRO A 85 -21.26 49.02 35.68
N GLN A 86 -21.83 48.16 36.54
CA GLN A 86 -21.28 47.91 37.86
C GLN A 86 -19.83 47.49 37.65
N ASP A 87 -18.91 48.36 38.06
CA ASP A 87 -17.49 48.11 37.92
C ASP A 87 -17.22 46.79 38.63
N ILE A 88 -16.60 45.82 37.94
CA ILE A 88 -16.42 44.47 38.49
C ILE A 88 -15.63 44.56 39.80
N ALA A 89 -14.77 45.58 39.94
CA ALA A 89 -14.05 45.91 41.16
C ALA A 89 -14.94 46.28 42.35
N SER A 90 -16.18 46.71 42.13
CA SER A 90 -17.15 47.08 43.17
C SER A 90 -17.96 45.88 43.71
N LEU A 91 -17.87 44.71 43.06
CA LEU A 91 -18.55 43.50 43.51
C LEU A 91 -17.81 42.83 44.67
N PRO A 92 -18.47 42.03 45.51
CA PRO A 92 -17.78 41.21 46.51
C PRO A 92 -16.73 40.28 45.88
N GLU A 93 -15.61 40.04 46.58
CA GLU A 93 -14.51 39.16 46.15
C GLU A 93 -14.98 37.81 45.59
N TRP A 94 -15.99 37.19 46.21
CA TRP A 94 -16.56 35.92 45.77
C TRP A 94 -17.22 36.02 44.37
N ALA A 95 -17.89 37.14 44.07
CA ALA A 95 -18.56 37.36 42.79
C ALA A 95 -17.54 37.70 41.69
N GLN A 96 -16.51 38.49 42.02
CA GLN A 96 -15.40 38.77 41.11
C GLN A 96 -14.63 37.49 40.73
N LYS A 97 -14.43 36.59 41.70
CA LYS A 97 -13.83 35.29 41.46
C LYS A 97 -14.69 34.45 40.52
N GLN A 98 -16.00 34.35 40.79
CA GLN A 98 -16.92 33.57 39.96
C GLN A 98 -16.98 34.08 38.51
N ILE A 99 -16.96 35.40 38.29
CA ILE A 99 -16.90 36.00 36.95
C ILE A 99 -15.58 35.68 36.23
N ARG A 100 -14.44 35.71 36.94
CA ARG A 100 -13.14 35.31 36.38
C ARG A 100 -13.09 33.84 36.04
N ASP A 101 -13.63 32.98 36.90
CA ASP A 101 -13.69 31.54 36.69
C ASP A 101 -14.57 31.23 35.47
N LEU A 102 -15.77 31.81 35.37
CA LEU A 102 -16.67 31.66 34.21
C LEU A 102 -16.06 32.16 32.90
N ARG A 103 -15.31 33.26 32.93
CA ARG A 103 -14.59 33.78 31.75
C ARG A 103 -13.45 32.84 31.33
N THR A 104 -12.71 32.31 32.29
CA THR A 104 -11.64 31.35 32.04
C THR A 104 -12.19 30.06 31.47
N GLU A 105 -13.29 29.54 32.03
CA GLU A 105 -13.99 28.36 31.55
C GLU A 105 -14.54 28.57 30.12
N SER A 106 -15.15 29.73 29.85
CA SER A 106 -15.65 30.07 28.51
C SER A 106 -14.52 30.22 27.48
N ALA A 107 -13.37 30.76 27.87
CA ALA A 107 -12.18 30.83 27.02
C ALA A 107 -11.64 29.43 26.72
N ASN A 108 -11.46 28.60 27.75
CA ASN A 108 -11.01 27.21 27.61
C ASN A 108 -11.96 26.40 26.73
N HIS A 109 -13.27 26.56 26.90
CA HIS A 109 -14.27 25.85 26.12
C HIS A 109 -14.26 26.27 24.64
N ARG A 110 -14.06 27.56 24.34
CA ARG A 110 -13.89 28.03 22.95
C ARG A 110 -12.61 27.47 22.33
N THR A 111 -11.50 27.54 23.04
CA THR A 111 -10.22 26.98 22.56
C THR A 111 -10.32 25.47 22.35
N ALA A 112 -10.91 24.73 23.29
CA ALA A 112 -11.09 23.29 23.17
C ALA A 112 -11.95 22.92 21.96
N LYS A 113 -13.07 23.63 21.73
CA LYS A 113 -13.91 23.42 20.53
C LYS A 113 -13.17 23.75 19.25
N GLN A 114 -12.42 24.85 19.21
CA GLN A 114 -11.64 25.24 18.04
C GLN A 114 -10.54 24.21 17.74
N THR A 115 -9.82 23.76 18.76
CA THR A 115 -8.80 22.72 18.63
C THR A 115 -9.40 21.38 18.18
N ALA A 116 -10.54 20.98 18.76
CA ALA A 116 -11.22 19.76 18.36
C ALA A 116 -11.72 19.82 16.90
N ALA A 117 -12.25 20.96 16.47
CA ALA A 117 -12.66 21.18 15.09
C ALA A 117 -11.46 21.14 14.12
N GLN A 118 -10.34 21.76 14.48
CA GLN A 118 -9.12 21.73 13.69
C GLN A 118 -8.53 20.31 13.59
N GLN A 119 -8.52 19.56 14.69
CA GLN A 119 -8.07 18.16 14.69
C GLN A 119 -8.99 17.27 13.85
N ALA A 120 -10.32 17.46 13.95
CA ALA A 120 -11.28 16.73 13.13
C ALA A 120 -11.07 17.01 11.63
N GLN A 121 -10.85 18.27 11.25
CA GLN A 121 -10.57 18.64 9.86
C GLN A 121 -9.22 18.07 9.37
N ALA A 122 -8.17 18.14 10.19
CA ALA A 122 -6.88 17.53 9.84
C ALA A 122 -7.00 16.02 9.67
N ALA A 123 -7.75 15.34 10.55
CA ALA A 123 -8.00 13.90 10.43
C ALA A 123 -8.83 13.56 9.17
N GLN A 124 -9.82 14.38 8.82
CA GLN A 124 -10.58 14.23 7.57
C GLN A 124 -9.68 14.37 6.36
N GLN A 125 -8.88 15.43 6.27
CA GLN A 125 -7.93 15.65 5.17
C GLN A 125 -6.91 14.51 5.03
N GLN A 126 -6.42 13.97 6.14
CA GLN A 126 -5.53 12.80 6.12
C GLN A 126 -6.24 11.57 5.57
N ARG A 127 -7.48 11.31 5.99
CA ARG A 127 -8.29 10.21 5.46
C ARG A 127 -8.55 10.38 3.97
N ASP A 128 -8.93 11.58 3.54
CA ASP A 128 -9.21 11.89 2.14
C ASP A 128 -7.97 11.74 1.26
N ALA A 129 -6.80 12.16 1.77
CA ALA A 129 -5.54 11.97 1.07
C ALA A 129 -5.16 10.48 0.94
N ILE A 130 -5.41 9.68 1.97
CA ILE A 130 -5.18 8.23 1.94
C ILE A 130 -6.15 7.56 0.96
N LEU A 131 -7.44 7.90 1.01
CA LEU A 131 -8.45 7.38 0.09
C LEU A 131 -8.08 7.71 -1.36
N LYS A 132 -7.74 8.98 -1.63
CA LYS A 132 -7.30 9.43 -2.95
C LYS A 132 -6.05 8.71 -3.44
N ALA A 133 -5.08 8.47 -2.57
CA ALA A 133 -3.87 7.70 -2.92
C ALA A 133 -4.17 6.24 -3.25
N LEU A 134 -5.23 5.67 -2.65
CA LEU A 134 -5.73 4.33 -2.95
C LEU A 134 -6.70 4.30 -4.15
N GLY A 135 -6.98 5.45 -4.76
CA GLY A 135 -7.94 5.57 -5.85
C GLY A 135 -9.41 5.49 -5.42
N LEU A 136 -9.71 5.65 -4.13
CA LEU A 136 -11.06 5.77 -3.60
C LEU A 136 -11.40 7.24 -3.34
N THR A 137 -12.65 7.64 -3.57
CA THR A 137 -13.12 8.97 -3.19
C THR A 137 -13.67 8.98 -1.77
N SER A 138 -13.63 10.15 -1.15
CA SER A 138 -14.06 10.39 0.24
C SER A 138 -15.56 10.26 0.46
N ASP A 139 -16.35 10.36 -0.61
CA ASP A 139 -17.80 10.50 -0.54
C ASP A 139 -18.53 9.17 -0.34
N GLY A 140 -17.85 8.02 -0.45
CA GLY A 140 -18.49 6.70 -0.30
C GLY A 140 -19.60 6.42 -1.34
N ASP A 141 -19.78 7.32 -2.30
CA ASP A 141 -20.75 7.27 -3.41
C ASP A 141 -20.16 6.63 -4.67
N ASP A 142 -18.84 6.39 -4.72
CA ASP A 142 -18.29 5.50 -5.73
C ASP A 142 -18.69 4.06 -5.41
N ALA A 143 -19.23 3.37 -6.41
CA ALA A 143 -19.48 1.94 -6.33
C ALA A 143 -18.24 1.26 -5.72
N PRO A 144 -18.41 0.39 -4.70
CA PRO A 144 -17.28 -0.30 -4.09
C PRO A 144 -16.42 -0.91 -5.20
N PRO A 145 -15.08 -0.84 -5.11
CA PRO A 145 -14.18 -1.37 -6.14
C PRO A 145 -14.66 -2.76 -6.55
N ASP A 146 -14.96 -2.95 -7.83
CA ASP A 146 -15.49 -4.20 -8.32
C ASP A 146 -14.51 -5.33 -7.95
N PRO A 147 -14.88 -6.23 -7.01
CA PRO A 147 -13.97 -7.27 -6.55
C PRO A 147 -13.62 -8.23 -7.69
N GLU A 148 -14.47 -8.36 -8.71
CA GLU A 148 -14.22 -9.20 -9.88
C GLU A 148 -13.16 -8.54 -10.78
N ALA A 149 -13.26 -7.24 -11.05
CA ALA A 149 -12.24 -6.49 -11.76
C ALA A 149 -10.88 -6.51 -11.04
N LEU A 150 -10.87 -6.38 -9.70
CA LEU A 150 -9.63 -6.46 -8.92
C LEU A 150 -9.03 -7.87 -8.94
N ALA A 151 -9.87 -8.91 -8.82
CA ALA A 151 -9.41 -10.29 -8.92
C ALA A 151 -8.82 -10.58 -10.31
N ALA A 152 -9.48 -10.12 -11.37
CA ALA A 152 -8.98 -10.23 -12.74
C ALA A 152 -7.62 -9.53 -12.90
N GLN A 153 -7.50 -8.29 -12.40
CA GLN A 153 -6.24 -7.54 -12.44
C GLN A 153 -5.12 -8.27 -11.68
N VAL A 154 -5.42 -8.87 -10.52
CA VAL A 154 -4.43 -9.65 -9.76
C VAL A 154 -4.01 -10.89 -10.53
N THR A 155 -4.93 -11.61 -11.16
CA THR A 155 -4.62 -12.77 -12.01
C THR A 155 -3.75 -12.37 -13.21
N ASP A 156 -4.09 -11.27 -13.89
CA ASP A 156 -3.30 -10.75 -15.01
C ASP A 156 -1.88 -10.36 -14.57
N GLN A 157 -1.75 -9.66 -13.45
CA GLN A 157 -0.44 -9.30 -12.89
C GLN A 157 0.36 -10.53 -12.45
N GLN A 158 -0.29 -11.57 -11.93
CA GLN A 158 0.38 -12.83 -11.61
C GLN A 158 0.88 -13.53 -12.88
N ALA A 159 0.10 -13.55 -13.95
CA ALA A 159 0.51 -14.11 -15.23
C ALA A 159 1.72 -13.36 -15.83
N ILE A 160 1.67 -12.03 -15.87
CA ILE A 160 2.78 -11.18 -16.34
C ILE A 160 4.04 -11.41 -15.49
N ASN A 161 3.89 -11.45 -14.16
CA ASN A 161 5.03 -11.70 -13.27
C ASN A 161 5.61 -13.10 -13.43
N TRP A 162 4.77 -14.08 -13.75
CA TRP A 162 5.23 -15.44 -14.05
C TRP A 162 6.04 -15.46 -15.34
N GLU A 163 5.53 -14.84 -16.40
CA GLU A 163 6.20 -14.75 -17.72
C GLU A 163 7.57 -14.08 -17.60
N ILE A 164 7.66 -12.92 -16.95
CA ILE A 164 8.92 -12.21 -16.69
C ILE A 164 9.88 -13.09 -15.86
N GLY A 165 9.34 -13.81 -14.87
CA GLY A 165 10.13 -14.73 -14.04
C GLY A 165 10.72 -15.88 -14.86
N ALA A 166 9.91 -16.48 -15.73
CA ALA A 166 10.29 -17.57 -16.61
C ALA A 166 11.34 -17.12 -17.63
N GLU A 167 11.15 -15.96 -18.27
CA GLU A 167 12.12 -15.34 -19.18
C GLU A 167 13.48 -15.13 -18.48
N ASN A 168 13.46 -14.54 -17.27
CA ASN A 168 14.69 -14.33 -16.51
C ASN A 168 15.38 -15.66 -16.17
N ALA A 169 14.61 -16.69 -15.82
CA ALA A 169 15.14 -18.01 -15.54
C ALA A 169 15.79 -18.63 -16.79
N ILE A 170 15.14 -18.56 -17.96
CA ILE A 170 15.68 -19.02 -19.24
C ILE A 170 17.02 -18.34 -19.54
N LEU A 171 17.07 -17.01 -19.45
CA LEU A 171 18.30 -16.23 -19.69
C LEU A 171 19.46 -16.67 -18.77
N ARG A 172 19.17 -17.04 -17.52
CA ARG A 172 20.20 -17.48 -16.55
C ARG A 172 20.69 -18.90 -16.79
N VAL A 173 19.81 -19.83 -17.15
CA VAL A 173 20.16 -21.26 -17.21
C VAL A 173 20.52 -21.74 -18.61
N ALA A 174 20.10 -21.04 -19.67
CA ALA A 174 20.31 -21.44 -21.06
C ALA A 174 21.80 -21.66 -21.39
N GLY A 175 22.67 -20.75 -20.97
CA GLY A 175 24.12 -20.88 -21.20
C GLY A 175 24.71 -22.14 -20.56
N ALA A 176 24.33 -22.46 -19.32
CA ALA A 176 24.76 -23.67 -18.62
C ALA A 176 24.15 -24.96 -19.23
N ALA A 177 23.00 -24.83 -19.91
CA ALA A 177 22.37 -25.90 -20.67
C ALA A 177 22.93 -26.04 -22.10
N GLY A 178 23.85 -25.17 -22.54
CA GLY A 178 24.39 -25.16 -23.90
C GLY A 178 23.41 -24.66 -24.96
N ALA A 179 22.45 -23.83 -24.57
CA ALA A 179 21.40 -23.30 -25.42
C ALA A 179 21.60 -21.80 -25.71
N ASN A 180 21.10 -21.35 -26.87
CA ASN A 180 20.99 -19.94 -27.19
C ASN A 180 19.69 -19.40 -26.60
N ALA A 181 19.80 -18.54 -25.58
CA ALA A 181 18.64 -17.99 -24.88
C ALA A 181 17.71 -17.20 -25.80
N ASP A 182 18.25 -16.38 -26.71
CA ASP A 182 17.46 -15.55 -27.61
C ASP A 182 16.63 -16.42 -28.57
N ALA A 183 17.22 -17.49 -29.10
CA ALA A 183 16.53 -18.44 -29.97
C ALA A 183 15.44 -19.24 -29.22
N LEU A 184 15.63 -19.49 -27.92
CA LEU A 184 14.59 -20.12 -27.10
C LEU A 184 13.42 -19.19 -26.85
N LEU A 185 13.69 -17.91 -26.53
CA LEU A 185 12.67 -16.91 -26.25
C LEU A 185 11.86 -16.51 -27.50
N ASP A 186 12.44 -16.60 -28.70
CA ASP A 186 11.75 -16.37 -29.97
C ASP A 186 10.87 -17.57 -30.41
N SER A 187 11.06 -18.75 -29.81
CA SER A 187 10.42 -19.99 -30.22
C SER A 187 9.14 -20.27 -29.43
N THR A 188 7.98 -20.04 -30.05
CA THR A 188 6.66 -20.37 -29.47
C THR A 188 6.57 -21.83 -29.05
N SER A 189 7.07 -22.77 -29.88
CA SER A 189 7.05 -24.20 -29.56
C SER A 189 7.83 -24.59 -28.29
N PHE A 190 8.86 -23.81 -27.95
CA PHE A 190 9.61 -24.01 -26.72
C PHE A 190 8.82 -23.44 -25.53
N LEU A 191 8.25 -22.24 -25.69
CA LEU A 191 7.40 -21.61 -24.66
C LEU A 191 6.17 -22.48 -24.35
N ASP A 192 5.52 -23.05 -25.37
CA ASP A 192 4.39 -23.98 -25.22
C ASP A 192 4.80 -25.22 -24.40
N SER A 193 6.04 -25.70 -24.56
CA SER A 193 6.55 -26.84 -23.79
C SER A 193 6.74 -26.56 -22.29
N LEU A 194 6.58 -25.30 -21.85
CA LEU A 194 6.65 -24.89 -20.45
C LEU A 194 5.30 -24.95 -19.73
N GLU A 195 4.22 -25.35 -20.40
CA GLU A 195 2.87 -25.43 -19.79
C GLU A 195 2.86 -26.27 -18.50
N GLU A 196 3.62 -27.37 -18.47
CA GLU A 196 3.76 -28.24 -17.29
C GLU A 196 4.42 -27.55 -16.09
N PHE A 197 5.04 -26.38 -16.29
CA PHE A 197 5.77 -25.62 -15.28
C PHE A 197 4.96 -24.43 -14.74
N ILE A 198 3.77 -24.12 -15.27
CA ILE A 198 2.97 -22.96 -14.87
C ILE A 198 2.59 -23.00 -13.38
N ALA A 199 2.44 -24.19 -12.81
CA ALA A 199 2.15 -24.37 -11.39
C ALA A 199 3.36 -24.14 -10.46
N ASP A 200 4.58 -24.11 -11.00
CA ASP A 200 5.81 -23.87 -10.24
C ASP A 200 6.11 -22.37 -10.15
N ASP A 201 6.73 -21.93 -9.05
CA ASP A 201 7.24 -20.56 -8.91
C ASP A 201 8.51 -20.37 -9.79
N PRO A 202 8.48 -19.50 -10.81
CA PRO A 202 9.59 -19.30 -11.74
C PRO A 202 10.83 -18.67 -11.09
N LYS A 203 10.69 -18.10 -9.89
CA LYS A 203 11.82 -17.54 -9.13
C LYS A 203 12.54 -18.58 -8.29
N SER A 204 11.96 -19.77 -8.11
CA SER A 204 12.51 -20.84 -7.28
C SER A 204 13.71 -21.55 -7.92
N ASP A 205 14.63 -22.05 -7.10
CA ASP A 205 15.76 -22.85 -7.57
C ASP A 205 15.34 -24.21 -8.12
N ALA A 206 14.23 -24.76 -7.58
CA ALA A 206 13.64 -26.00 -8.07
C ALA A 206 13.16 -25.84 -9.53
N PHE A 207 12.43 -24.76 -9.83
CA PHE A 207 12.02 -24.43 -11.19
C PHE A 207 13.22 -24.30 -12.12
N ARG A 208 14.25 -23.53 -11.74
CA ARG A 208 15.48 -23.35 -12.54
C ARG A 208 16.17 -24.69 -12.84
N THR A 209 16.20 -25.59 -11.88
CA THR A 209 16.80 -26.93 -12.05
C THR A 209 16.01 -27.76 -13.06
N LYS A 210 14.68 -27.81 -12.93
CA LYS A 210 13.81 -28.51 -13.88
C LYS A 210 13.90 -27.89 -15.28
N LEU A 211 13.84 -26.57 -15.38
CA LEU A 211 13.97 -25.81 -16.62
C LEU A 211 15.30 -26.09 -17.31
N GLN A 212 16.41 -26.09 -16.56
CA GLN A 212 17.73 -26.41 -17.13
C GLN A 212 17.77 -27.82 -17.70
N ALA A 213 17.19 -28.80 -17.02
CA ALA A 213 17.10 -30.17 -17.52
C ALA A 213 16.23 -30.26 -18.78
N HIS A 214 15.08 -29.56 -18.78
CA HIS A 214 14.19 -29.45 -19.93
C HIS A 214 14.88 -28.86 -21.15
N ILE A 215 15.59 -27.74 -20.98
CA ILE A 215 16.36 -27.09 -22.04
C ILE A 215 17.43 -28.04 -22.60
N LYS A 216 18.15 -28.79 -21.75
CA LYS A 216 19.15 -29.77 -22.21
C LYS A 216 18.54 -30.85 -23.11
N THR A 217 17.37 -31.35 -22.73
CA THR A 217 16.61 -32.31 -23.54
C THR A 217 16.16 -31.65 -24.84
N TRP A 218 15.58 -30.46 -24.76
CA TRP A 218 15.08 -29.70 -25.91
C TRP A 218 16.17 -29.46 -26.97
N VAL A 219 17.33 -28.95 -26.57
CA VAL A 219 18.43 -28.66 -27.52
C VAL A 219 19.12 -29.92 -28.04
N SER A 220 18.82 -31.10 -27.49
CA SER A 220 19.28 -32.37 -28.04
C SER A 220 18.42 -32.81 -29.22
N THR A 221 17.14 -32.43 -29.25
CA THR A 221 16.20 -32.69 -30.35
C THR A 221 16.06 -31.52 -31.32
N HIS A 222 16.41 -30.30 -30.90
CA HIS A 222 16.36 -29.07 -31.69
C HIS A 222 17.74 -28.38 -31.76
N PRO A 223 18.65 -28.85 -32.63
CA PRO A 223 20.03 -28.38 -32.68
C PRO A 223 20.17 -26.90 -33.04
N ASN A 224 19.19 -26.32 -33.73
CA ASN A 224 19.12 -24.89 -34.07
C ASN A 224 19.02 -23.97 -32.83
N HIS A 225 18.60 -24.49 -31.68
CA HIS A 225 18.55 -23.73 -30.42
C HIS A 225 19.80 -23.92 -29.55
N LYS A 226 20.80 -24.70 -30.00
CA LYS A 226 22.09 -24.79 -29.29
C LYS A 226 22.82 -23.46 -29.35
N ALA A 227 23.56 -23.16 -28.29
CA ALA A 227 24.49 -22.03 -28.31
C ALA A 227 25.53 -22.26 -29.40
N THR A 228 25.58 -21.38 -30.39
CA THR A 228 26.76 -21.23 -31.23
C THR A 228 27.87 -20.68 -30.35
N THR A 229 29.03 -21.33 -30.35
CA THR A 229 30.23 -20.81 -29.68
C THR A 229 30.69 -19.54 -30.39
N GLY A 230 30.05 -18.42 -30.09
CA GLY A 230 30.51 -17.08 -30.41
C GLY A 230 31.66 -16.68 -29.48
N ALA A 231 32.61 -15.91 -30.02
CA ALA A 231 33.83 -15.49 -29.33
C ALA A 231 33.58 -15.08 -27.87
N ALA A 232 34.45 -15.53 -26.98
CA ALA A 232 34.49 -15.09 -25.59
C ALA A 232 34.35 -13.56 -25.57
N ARG A 233 33.37 -13.05 -24.83
CA ARG A 233 33.21 -11.62 -24.61
C ARG A 233 34.46 -11.15 -23.88
N SER A 234 35.45 -10.67 -24.64
CA SER A 234 36.64 -10.04 -24.12
C SER A 234 36.21 -8.70 -23.53
N GLY A 235 35.82 -8.73 -22.24
CA GLY A 235 35.67 -7.52 -21.44
C GLY A 235 36.99 -6.76 -21.47
N GLY A 236 36.95 -5.52 -21.92
CA GLY A 236 38.14 -4.73 -22.20
C GLY A 236 38.96 -4.43 -20.94
N ASP A 237 40.24 -4.76 -21.01
CA ASP A 237 41.29 -3.98 -20.35
C ASP A 237 41.80 -2.98 -21.40
N HIS A 238 41.45 -1.70 -21.23
CA HIS A 238 42.10 -0.61 -21.95
C HIS A 238 43.12 0.04 -21.00
N PRO A 239 44.40 -0.33 -21.04
CA PRO A 239 45.47 0.61 -20.79
C PRO A 239 45.97 1.13 -22.14
N GLY A 240 45.78 2.42 -22.37
CA GLY A 240 46.38 3.09 -23.52
C GLY A 240 47.90 2.91 -23.54
N GLY A 241 48.44 2.62 -24.72
CA GLY A 241 49.87 2.65 -25.00
C GLY A 241 50.38 1.40 -25.72
N GLY A 242 50.59 1.53 -27.04
CA GLY A 242 51.48 0.75 -27.91
C GLY A 242 51.58 -0.77 -27.71
N THR A 243 51.18 -1.54 -28.73
CA THR A 243 51.54 -2.96 -28.88
C THR A 243 53.02 -3.21 -28.55
N PRO A 244 53.36 -3.98 -27.50
CA PRO A 244 54.67 -4.61 -27.45
C PRO A 244 54.63 -5.84 -28.38
N PRO A 245 55.66 -6.07 -29.20
CA PRO A 245 55.74 -7.31 -29.97
C PRO A 245 55.72 -8.48 -28.98
N THR A 246 54.91 -9.50 -29.28
CA THR A 246 54.83 -10.76 -28.53
C THR A 246 56.22 -11.38 -28.45
N ILE A 247 56.93 -11.14 -27.35
CA ILE A 247 58.13 -11.89 -27.01
C ILE A 247 57.64 -13.27 -26.60
N GLN A 248 57.53 -14.18 -27.57
CA GLN A 248 57.33 -15.59 -27.27
C GLN A 248 58.52 -16.07 -26.44
N ARG A 249 58.23 -16.46 -25.21
CA ARG A 249 59.22 -17.02 -24.29
C ARG A 249 59.63 -18.39 -24.84
N PRO A 250 60.93 -18.65 -25.07
CA PRO A 250 61.35 -19.93 -25.60
C PRO A 250 60.98 -21.04 -24.62
N THR A 251 60.34 -22.09 -25.13
CA THR A 251 59.83 -23.24 -24.36
C THR A 251 60.93 -24.16 -23.82
N GLY A 252 62.19 -23.73 -23.89
CA GLY A 252 63.34 -24.45 -23.35
C GLY A 252 64.67 -23.79 -23.70
N LEU A 253 65.73 -24.20 -23.00
CA LEU A 253 67.09 -23.65 -23.16
C LEU A 253 67.60 -23.76 -24.61
N GLY A 254 67.33 -24.89 -25.28
CA GLY A 254 67.71 -25.09 -26.68
C GLY A 254 66.98 -24.15 -27.67
N ALA A 255 65.75 -23.76 -27.36
CA ALA A 255 65.02 -22.76 -28.15
C ALA A 255 65.57 -21.35 -27.93
N ALA A 256 66.02 -21.04 -26.71
CA ALA A 256 66.66 -19.76 -26.39
C ALA A 256 68.00 -19.58 -27.10
N VAL A 257 68.84 -20.63 -27.14
CA VAL A 257 70.16 -20.59 -27.79
C VAL A 257 70.02 -20.43 -29.31
N ARG A 258 69.09 -21.15 -29.95
CA ARG A 258 68.84 -21.01 -31.40
C ARG A 258 68.41 -19.60 -31.78
N ARG A 259 67.51 -18.99 -31.01
CA ARG A 259 67.07 -17.60 -31.25
C ARG A 259 68.22 -16.59 -31.12
N ARG A 260 69.17 -16.84 -30.22
CA ARG A 260 70.35 -15.98 -30.06
C ARG A 260 71.35 -16.11 -31.22
N MET A 261 71.42 -17.28 -31.84
CA MET A 261 72.31 -17.51 -33.00
C MET A 261 71.68 -17.14 -34.34
N SER A 262 70.35 -17.12 -34.46
CA SER A 262 69.66 -16.72 -35.70
C SER A 262 69.34 -15.22 -35.80
N GLY A 263 69.79 -14.41 -34.83
CA GLY A 263 69.50 -12.98 -34.72
C GLY A 263 70.70 -12.07 -34.98
N SER A 264 71.70 -12.54 -35.74
CA SER A 264 72.82 -11.74 -36.24
C SER A 264 72.83 -11.75 -37.77
#